data_AF-A0A353CPW6-F1
#
_entry.id   AF-A0A353CPW6-F1
#
_cell.length_a   1.000
_cell.length_b   1.000
_cell.length_c   1.000
_cell.angle_alpha   90.00
_cell.angle_beta   90.00
_cell.angle_gamma   90.00
#
_symmetry.space_group_name_H-M   'P 1'
#
loop_
_entity.id
_entity.type
_entity.pdbx_description
1 polymer ?
#
loop_
_entity_poly.entity_id
_entity_poly.type
_entity_poly.pdbx_seq_one_letter_code
_entity_poly.pdbx_strand_id
1 'polypeptide(L)'
;MSDKTALYGWLAFAFACSAFFLPVVNPDIYWHLSAGRYMAGTGTLPATDFLSWSMAGAEWVNFEWLPQLLYYGAHSAGGFPALLLLKAGLFVLTLLTVRASVLQQGRPAALPFALIFFAAATVSGCDLRPENFSLLFFALTLHFLERARMRGAAAAPST
;
A
#
# COMPACT_ATOMS: atom_id res chain seq x y z
N MET A 1 -13.83 20.93 -15.31
CA MET A 1 -13.10 21.12 -14.03
C MET A 1 -12.39 22.45 -14.10
N SER A 2 -12.53 23.35 -13.12
CA SER A 2 -11.80 24.63 -13.13
C SER A 2 -10.30 24.38 -12.93
N ASP A 3 -9.44 25.15 -13.58
CA ASP A 3 -7.97 25.07 -13.42
C ASP A 3 -7.55 25.13 -11.95
N LYS A 4 -8.24 25.93 -11.14
CA LYS A 4 -7.99 26.05 -9.69
C LYS A 4 -8.28 24.74 -8.94
N THR A 5 -9.36 24.04 -9.28
CA THR A 5 -9.71 22.76 -8.64
C THR A 5 -8.68 21.68 -8.97
N ALA A 6 -8.19 21.66 -10.21
CA ALA A 6 -7.14 20.73 -10.64
C ALA A 6 -5.84 21.00 -9.88
N LEU A 7 -5.44 22.27 -9.77
CA LEU A 7 -4.27 22.70 -9.03
C LEU A 7 -4.34 22.29 -7.56
N TYR A 8 -5.45 22.58 -6.86
CA TYR A 8 -5.62 22.19 -5.46
C TYR A 8 -5.57 20.67 -5.26
N GLY A 9 -6.14 19.90 -6.18
CA GLY A 9 -6.04 18.44 -6.15
C GLY A 9 -4.60 17.93 -6.24
N TRP A 10 -3.78 18.53 -7.12
CA TRP A 10 -2.36 18.18 -7.24
C TRP A 10 -1.50 18.64 -6.07
N LEU A 11 -1.76 19.84 -5.53
CA LEU A 11 -1.08 20.33 -4.34
C LEU A 11 -1.37 19.44 -3.12
N ALA A 12 -2.64 19.05 -2.93
CA ALA A 12 -3.03 18.12 -1.88
C ALA A 12 -2.42 16.74 -2.07
N PHE A 13 -2.34 16.25 -3.31
CA PHE A 13 -1.66 14.99 -3.63
C PHE A 13 -0.17 15.06 -3.27
N ALA A 14 0.56 16.09 -3.70
CA ALA A 14 1.97 16.26 -3.40
C ALA A 14 2.22 16.37 -1.88
N PHE A 15 1.39 17.13 -1.17
CA PHE A 15 1.44 17.23 0.28
C PHE A 15 1.19 15.87 0.96
N ALA A 16 0.13 15.17 0.56
CA ALA A 16 -0.17 13.83 1.07
C ALA A 16 0.98 12.83 0.83
N CYS A 17 1.60 12.87 -0.35
CA CYS A 17 2.75 12.01 -0.68
C CYS A 17 3.94 12.24 0.24
N SER A 18 4.19 13.49 0.66
CA SER A 18 5.34 13.82 1.52
C SER A 18 5.32 13.07 2.86
N ALA A 19 4.13 12.78 3.39
CA ALA A 19 3.96 12.01 4.64
C ALA A 19 4.46 10.57 4.52
N PHE A 20 4.57 10.01 3.32
CA PHE A 20 4.98 8.61 3.12
C PHE A 20 6.48 8.43 2.88
N PHE A 21 7.24 9.52 2.86
CA PHE A 21 8.72 9.51 2.83
C PHE A 21 9.34 9.55 4.23
N LEU A 22 8.54 9.38 5.29
CA LEU A 22 9.05 9.18 6.65
C LEU A 22 9.99 7.96 6.70
N PRO A 23 11.04 7.96 7.54
CA PRO A 23 11.97 6.85 7.63
C PRO A 23 11.28 5.55 8.08
N VAL A 24 11.88 4.42 7.72
CA VAL A 24 11.48 3.09 8.22
C VAL A 24 12.04 2.93 9.62
N VAL A 25 11.19 2.68 10.61
CA VAL A 25 11.60 2.60 12.03
C VAL A 25 11.10 1.34 12.73
N ASN A 26 10.16 0.60 12.12
CA ASN A 26 9.60 -0.62 12.69
C ASN A 26 10.66 -1.75 12.72
N PRO A 27 11.02 -2.28 13.91
CA PRO A 27 11.97 -3.39 14.02
C PRO A 27 11.48 -4.69 13.38
N ASP A 28 10.17 -4.88 13.19
CA ASP A 28 9.59 -6.09 12.58
C ASP A 28 10.12 -6.33 11.16
N ILE A 29 10.66 -5.29 10.50
CA ILE A 29 11.27 -5.42 9.17
C ILE A 29 12.37 -6.47 9.12
N TYR A 30 13.14 -6.66 10.19
CA TYR A 30 14.20 -7.66 10.23
C TYR A 30 13.64 -9.09 10.22
N TRP A 31 12.45 -9.31 10.79
CA TRP A 31 11.75 -10.59 10.69
C TRP A 31 11.38 -10.87 9.24
N HIS A 32 10.77 -9.90 8.58
CA HIS A 32 10.37 -10.04 7.17
C HIS A 32 11.56 -10.24 6.23
N LEU A 33 12.66 -9.52 6.45
CA LEU A 33 13.89 -9.67 5.66
C LEU A 33 14.54 -11.03 5.87
N SER A 34 14.54 -11.54 7.10
CA SER A 34 15.11 -12.86 7.43
C SER A 34 14.28 -13.98 6.82
N ALA A 35 12.95 -13.88 6.92
CA ALA A 35 12.01 -14.80 6.27
C ALA A 35 12.15 -14.78 4.75
N GLY A 36 12.19 -13.57 4.16
CA GLY A 36 12.40 -13.39 2.72
C GLY A 36 13.73 -13.96 2.23
N ARG A 37 14.81 -13.77 3.00
CA ARG A 37 16.12 -14.36 2.72
C ARG A 37 16.08 -15.89 2.76
N TYR A 38 15.44 -16.46 3.78
CA TYR A 38 15.27 -17.91 3.91
C TYR A 38 14.52 -18.49 2.69
N MET A 39 13.40 -17.87 2.31
CA MET A 39 12.58 -18.32 1.19
C MET A 39 13.33 -18.17 -0.15
N ALA A 40 14.02 -17.06 -0.36
CA ALA A 40 14.80 -16.84 -1.57
C ALA A 40 15.98 -17.83 -1.70
N GLY A 41 16.60 -18.22 -0.58
CA GLY A 41 17.72 -19.16 -0.56
C GLY A 41 17.31 -20.63 -0.68
N THR A 42 16.17 -21.02 -0.07
CA THR A 42 15.72 -22.42 -0.05
C THR A 42 14.70 -22.76 -1.12
N GLY A 43 13.99 -21.76 -1.66
CA GLY A 43 12.83 -21.96 -2.55
C GLY A 43 11.61 -22.54 -1.82
N THR A 44 11.61 -22.56 -0.48
CA THR A 44 10.55 -23.16 0.34
C THR A 44 10.00 -22.17 1.36
N LEU A 45 8.74 -22.34 1.71
CA LEU A 45 8.10 -21.60 2.81
C LEU A 45 8.62 -22.14 4.15
N PRO A 46 8.93 -21.28 5.13
CA PRO A 46 9.24 -21.73 6.48
C PRO A 46 8.05 -22.50 7.06
N ALA A 47 8.27 -23.75 7.46
CA ALA A 47 7.25 -24.55 8.14
C ALA A 47 7.33 -24.42 9.67
N THR A 48 8.48 -23.96 10.18
CA THR A 48 8.74 -23.81 11.61
C THR A 48 9.41 -22.47 11.90
N ASP A 49 9.17 -21.95 13.10
CA ASP A 49 9.81 -20.72 13.58
C ASP A 49 11.30 -20.96 13.87
N PHE A 50 12.17 -20.24 13.16
CA PHE A 50 13.63 -20.27 13.31
C PHE A 50 14.20 -18.95 13.84
N LEU A 51 13.35 -17.96 14.11
CA LEU A 51 13.72 -16.61 14.53
C LEU A 51 13.42 -16.37 16.01
N SER A 52 12.34 -16.95 16.53
CA SER A 52 12.00 -16.86 17.95
C SER A 52 12.92 -17.72 18.81
N TRP A 53 13.38 -17.16 19.92
CA TRP A 53 14.13 -17.91 20.93
C TRP A 53 13.22 -18.84 21.76
N SER A 54 12.06 -18.36 22.20
CA SER A 54 11.14 -19.13 23.07
C SER A 54 10.25 -20.12 22.33
N MET A 55 10.06 -19.93 21.02
CA MET A 55 9.18 -20.74 20.16
C MET A 55 9.96 -21.44 19.05
N ALA A 56 11.27 -21.60 19.20
CA ALA A 56 12.11 -22.27 18.22
C ALA A 56 11.57 -23.66 17.86
N GLY A 57 11.35 -23.91 16.57
CA GLY A 57 10.83 -25.18 16.05
C GLY A 57 9.31 -25.35 16.12
N ALA A 58 8.57 -24.38 16.66
CA ALA A 58 7.11 -24.40 16.62
C ALA A 58 6.59 -24.24 15.19
N GLU A 59 5.40 -24.76 14.89
CA GLU A 59 4.76 -24.61 13.59
C GLU A 59 4.57 -23.13 13.24
N TRP A 60 4.97 -22.75 12.03
CA TRP A 60 4.77 -21.40 11.51
C TRP A 60 4.06 -21.44 10.17
N VAL A 61 2.82 -20.96 10.15
CA VAL A 61 2.07 -20.73 8.91
C VAL A 61 2.35 -19.33 8.40
N ASN A 62 3.24 -19.21 7.42
CA ASN A 62 3.64 -17.91 6.87
C ASN A 62 2.68 -17.41 5.78
N PHE A 63 1.66 -16.65 6.17
CA PHE A 63 0.70 -16.02 5.24
C PHE A 63 1.25 -14.75 4.56
N GLU A 64 2.43 -14.26 4.96
CA GLU A 64 3.02 -13.00 4.47
C GLU A 64 4.17 -13.22 3.48
N TRP A 65 4.27 -14.43 2.92
CA TRP A 65 5.43 -14.87 2.15
C TRP A 65 5.77 -13.94 0.97
N LEU A 66 4.77 -13.48 0.22
CA LEU A 66 4.97 -12.65 -0.97
C LEU A 66 5.51 -11.25 -0.59
N PRO A 67 4.87 -10.49 0.32
CA PRO A 67 5.45 -9.25 0.87
C PRO A 67 6.88 -9.42 1.37
N GLN A 68 7.17 -10.49 2.10
CA GLN A 68 8.51 -10.76 2.64
C GLN A 68 9.55 -10.99 1.53
N LEU A 69 9.20 -11.71 0.45
CA LEU A 69 10.06 -11.85 -0.73
C LEU A 69 10.30 -10.50 -1.42
N LEU A 70 9.27 -9.68 -1.56
CA LEU A 70 9.38 -8.34 -2.16
C LEU A 70 10.26 -7.41 -1.32
N TYR A 71 10.12 -7.44 0.02
CA TYR A 71 10.98 -6.69 0.93
C TYR A 71 12.44 -7.15 0.83
N TYR A 72 12.67 -8.46 0.87
CA TYR A 72 14.03 -9.00 0.71
C TYR A 72 14.63 -8.64 -0.65
N GLY A 73 13.87 -8.74 -1.74
CA GLY A 73 14.32 -8.36 -3.08
C GLY A 73 14.69 -6.87 -3.17
N ALA A 74 13.83 -5.99 -2.67
CA ALA A 74 14.10 -4.55 -2.63
C ALA A 74 15.33 -4.22 -1.78
N HIS A 75 15.42 -4.79 -0.58
CA HIS A 75 16.57 -4.60 0.30
C HIS A 75 17.87 -5.14 -0.32
N SER A 76 17.81 -6.27 -1.02
CA SER A 76 19.00 -6.84 -1.70
C SER A 76 19.46 -5.97 -2.87
N ALA A 77 18.55 -5.24 -3.52
CA ALA A 77 18.87 -4.37 -4.65
C ALA A 77 19.45 -3.00 -4.22
N GLY A 78 19.02 -2.45 -3.09
CA GLY A 78 19.42 -1.09 -2.71
C GLY A 78 19.25 -0.75 -1.22
N GLY A 79 19.19 -1.75 -0.35
CA GLY A 79 19.10 -1.59 1.11
C GLY A 79 17.84 -0.88 1.58
N PHE A 80 17.95 -0.17 2.71
CA PHE A 80 16.86 0.62 3.27
C PHE A 80 16.31 1.73 2.34
N PRO A 81 17.13 2.43 1.52
CA PRO A 81 16.59 3.36 0.53
C PRO A 81 15.61 2.70 -0.46
N ALA A 82 15.91 1.50 -0.96
CA ALA A 82 15.01 0.78 -1.84
C ALA A 82 13.72 0.35 -1.13
N LEU A 83 13.81 -0.07 0.14
CA LEU A 83 12.66 -0.36 0.99
C LEU A 83 11.77 0.87 1.22
N LEU A 84 12.37 2.04 1.46
CA LEU A 84 11.66 3.31 1.59
C LEU A 84 10.92 3.68 0.29
N LEU A 85 11.58 3.50 -0.87
CA LEU A 85 10.95 3.75 -2.16
C LEU A 85 9.80 2.78 -2.45
N LEU A 86 9.95 1.50 -2.08
CA LEU A 86 8.86 0.52 -2.19
C LEU A 86 7.66 0.95 -1.32
N LYS A 87 7.91 1.33 -0.08
CA LYS A 87 6.90 1.84 0.86
C LYS A 87 6.17 3.06 0.29
N ALA A 88 6.93 4.09 -0.10
CA ALA A 88 6.39 5.30 -0.68
C ALA A 88 5.60 5.00 -1.96
N GLY A 89 6.11 4.12 -2.82
CA GLY A 89 5.45 3.66 -4.04
C GLY A 89 4.07 3.04 -3.78
N LEU A 90 3.95 2.16 -2.79
CA LEU A 90 2.66 1.55 -2.43
C LEU A 90 1.63 2.61 -2.02
N PHE A 91 2.01 3.56 -1.16
CA PHE A 91 1.11 4.62 -0.72
C PHE A 91 0.78 5.62 -1.82
N VAL A 92 1.74 5.96 -2.68
CA VAL A 92 1.52 6.81 -3.86
C VAL A 92 0.53 6.16 -4.82
N LEU A 93 0.68 4.87 -5.13
CA LEU A 93 -0.27 4.12 -5.96
C LEU A 93 -1.67 4.07 -5.32
N THR A 94 -1.72 3.94 -4.00
CA THR A 94 -2.98 3.96 -3.25
C THR A 94 -3.64 5.33 -3.34
N LEU A 95 -2.90 6.43 -3.14
CA LEU A 95 -3.40 7.80 -3.30
C LEU A 95 -3.88 8.07 -4.73
N LEU A 96 -3.16 7.58 -5.74
CA LEU A 96 -3.59 7.71 -7.14
C LEU A 96 -4.91 6.98 -7.39
N THR A 97 -5.09 5.82 -6.77
CA THR A 97 -6.34 5.05 -6.81
C THR A 97 -7.48 5.82 -6.13
N VAL A 98 -7.25 6.38 -4.94
CA VAL A 98 -8.22 7.25 -4.24
C VAL A 98 -8.59 8.47 -5.10
N ARG A 99 -7.60 9.13 -5.69
CA ARG A 99 -7.80 10.26 -6.62
C ARG A 99 -8.68 9.86 -7.80
N ALA A 100 -8.40 8.73 -8.43
CA ALA A 100 -9.20 8.21 -9.54
C ALA A 100 -10.63 7.89 -9.11
N SER A 101 -10.82 7.31 -7.92
CA SER A 101 -12.15 7.02 -7.34
C SER A 101 -12.98 8.27 -7.04
N VAL A 102 -12.36 9.35 -6.57
CA VAL A 102 -13.08 10.62 -6.36
C VAL A 102 -13.48 11.26 -7.70
N LEU A 103 -12.59 11.20 -8.70
CA LEU A 103 -12.86 11.79 -10.02
C LEU A 103 -13.93 11.04 -10.81
N GLN A 104 -13.98 9.71 -10.73
CA GLN A 104 -15.03 8.92 -11.39
C GLN A 104 -16.44 9.23 -10.85
N GLN A 105 -16.55 9.71 -9.61
CA GLN A 105 -17.82 10.16 -9.02
C GLN A 105 -18.23 11.56 -9.49
N GLY A 106 -17.42 12.26 -10.29
CA GLY A 106 -17.70 13.62 -10.73
C GLY A 106 -17.59 14.67 -9.62
N ARG A 107 -16.85 14.38 -8.54
CA ARG A 107 -16.70 15.26 -7.36
C ARG A 107 -15.27 15.83 -7.21
N PRO A 108 -14.72 16.53 -8.22
CA PRO A 108 -13.33 16.99 -8.18
C PRO A 108 -13.03 17.97 -7.04
N ALA A 109 -14.04 18.71 -6.56
CA ALA A 109 -13.89 19.62 -5.42
C ALA A 109 -13.60 18.89 -4.09
N ALA A 110 -13.93 17.60 -3.98
CA ALA A 110 -13.66 16.80 -2.80
C ALA A 110 -12.21 16.27 -2.75
N LEU A 111 -11.43 16.40 -3.84
CA LEU A 111 -10.09 15.83 -3.95
C LEU A 111 -9.15 16.25 -2.82
N PRO A 112 -8.99 17.55 -2.50
CA PRO A 112 -8.03 17.96 -1.47
C PRO A 112 -8.36 17.33 -0.12
N PHE A 113 -9.63 17.36 0.26
CA PHE A 113 -10.11 16.78 1.51
C PHE A 113 -9.91 15.27 1.55
N ALA A 114 -10.32 14.55 0.50
CA ALA A 114 -10.19 13.09 0.44
C ALA A 114 -8.72 12.64 0.55
N LEU A 115 -7.80 13.30 -0.17
CA LEU A 115 -6.38 12.92 -0.19
C LEU A 115 -5.69 13.24 1.14
N ILE A 116 -5.93 14.43 1.70
CA ILE A 116 -5.34 14.84 2.99
C ILE A 116 -5.88 13.96 4.12
N PHE A 117 -7.19 13.71 4.14
CA PHE A 117 -7.80 12.88 5.18
C PHE A 117 -7.34 11.44 5.10
N PHE A 118 -7.20 10.88 3.89
CA PHE A 118 -6.63 9.55 3.70
C PHE A 118 -5.18 9.47 4.22
N ALA A 119 -4.34 10.46 3.87
CA ALA A 119 -2.97 10.50 4.35
C ALA A 119 -2.89 10.62 5.88
N ALA A 120 -3.70 11.51 6.48
CA ALA A 120 -3.78 11.66 7.93
C ALA A 120 -4.26 10.38 8.63
N ALA A 121 -5.21 9.65 8.06
CA ALA A 121 -5.72 8.41 8.63
C ALA A 121 -4.74 7.23 8.55
N THR A 122 -3.77 7.28 7.63
CA THR A 122 -2.85 6.17 7.36
C THR A 122 -1.42 6.41 7.82
N VAL A 123 -1.04 7.67 8.11
CA VAL A 123 0.34 8.03 8.48
C VAL A 123 0.85 7.33 9.73
N SER A 124 -0.01 7.04 10.71
CA SER A 124 0.40 6.32 11.93
C SER A 124 0.77 4.85 11.67
N GLY A 125 0.22 4.27 10.61
CA GLY A 125 0.46 2.89 10.19
C GLY A 125 1.30 2.76 8.92
N CYS A 126 1.92 3.85 8.44
CA CYS A 126 2.57 3.85 7.14
C CYS A 126 3.99 3.26 7.12
N ASP A 127 4.40 2.55 8.19
CA ASP A 127 5.69 1.85 8.19
C ASP A 127 5.61 0.56 7.37
N LEU A 128 6.76 -0.06 7.05
CA LEU A 128 6.81 -1.28 6.25
C LEU A 128 6.14 -2.44 6.97
N ARG A 129 4.92 -2.74 6.55
CA ARG A 129 4.18 -3.91 6.97
C ARG A 129 3.37 -4.49 5.81
N PRO A 130 3.12 -5.82 5.80
CA PRO A 130 2.38 -6.50 4.74
C PRO A 130 0.98 -5.92 4.46
N GLU A 131 0.33 -5.30 5.44
CA GLU A 131 -0.99 -4.68 5.31
C GLU A 131 -0.99 -3.51 4.33
N ASN A 132 0.16 -2.87 4.06
CA ASN A 132 0.26 -1.81 3.06
C ASN A 132 -0.09 -2.30 1.64
N PHE A 133 0.27 -3.55 1.32
CA PHE A 133 -0.14 -4.17 0.06
C PHE A 133 -1.65 -4.42 0.06
N SER A 134 -2.19 -4.90 1.18
CA SER A 134 -3.63 -5.15 1.33
C SER A 134 -4.43 -3.87 1.16
N LEU A 135 -3.96 -2.74 1.70
CA LEU A 135 -4.58 -1.44 1.55
C LEU A 135 -4.65 -0.99 0.08
N LEU A 136 -3.55 -1.16 -0.68
CA LEU A 136 -3.51 -0.86 -2.11
C LEU A 136 -4.51 -1.73 -2.88
N PHE A 137 -4.49 -3.04 -2.69
CA PHE A 137 -5.39 -3.95 -3.41
C PHE A 137 -6.85 -3.75 -3.02
N PHE A 138 -7.12 -3.42 -1.75
CA PHE A 138 -8.45 -3.06 -1.29
C PHE A 138 -8.96 -1.79 -1.96
N ALA A 139 -8.13 -0.73 -2.02
CA ALA A 139 -8.47 0.51 -2.72
C ALA A 139 -8.73 0.27 -4.21
N LEU A 140 -7.91 -0.55 -4.87
CA LEU A 140 -8.10 -0.94 -6.27
C LEU A 140 -9.40 -1.71 -6.47
N THR A 141 -9.69 -2.66 -5.58
CA THR A 141 -10.93 -3.45 -5.61
C THR A 141 -12.15 -2.55 -5.52
N LEU A 142 -12.17 -1.62 -4.55
CA LEU A 142 -13.26 -0.65 -4.40
C LEU A 142 -13.39 0.26 -5.63
N HIS A 143 -12.27 0.73 -6.17
CA HIS A 143 -12.25 1.55 -7.38
C HIS A 143 -12.94 0.85 -8.55
N PHE A 144 -12.56 -0.41 -8.83
CA PHE A 144 -13.12 -1.18 -9.93
C PHE A 144 -14.57 -1.59 -9.68
N LEU A 145 -14.94 -1.95 -8.45
CA LEU A 145 -16.31 -2.28 -8.07
C LEU A 145 -17.23 -1.08 -8.28
N GLU A 146 -16.82 0.11 -7.83
CA GLU A 146 -17.58 1.33 -8.05
C GLU A 146 -17.70 1.68 -9.53
N ARG A 147 -16.61 1.55 -10.29
CA ARG A 147 -16.62 1.77 -11.74
C ARG A 147 -17.59 0.83 -12.45
N ALA A 148 -17.64 -0.44 -12.06
CA ALA A 148 -18.58 -1.43 -12.59
C ALA A 148 -20.03 -1.07 -12.23
N ARG A 149 -20.30 -0.70 -10.97
CA ARG A 149 -21.62 -0.25 -10.50
C ARG A 149 -22.13 0.94 -11.31
N MET A 150 -21.29 1.96 -11.51
CA MET A 150 -21.67 3.17 -12.25
C MET A 150 -21.96 2.88 -13.73
N ARG A 151 -21.19 1.97 -14.35
CA ARG A 151 -21.45 1.51 -15.72
C ARG A 151 -22.76 0.73 -15.83
N GLY A 152 -23.04 -0.16 -14.89
CA GLY A 152 -24.29 -0.91 -14.84
C GLY A 152 -25.51 0.01 -14.67
N ALA A 153 -25.42 1.01 -13.79
CA ALA A 153 -26.47 2.00 -13.59
C ALA A 153 -26.73 2.83 -14.86
N ALA A 154 -25.69 3.20 -15.62
CA ALA A 154 -25.84 3.92 -16.88
C ALA A 154 -26.42 3.09 -18.03
N ALA A 155 -26.33 1.75 -17.95
CA ALA A 155 -26.85 0.83 -18.97
C ALA A 155 -28.29 0.36 -18.71
N ALA A 156 -28.86 0.64 -17.54
CA ALA A 156 -30.24 0.28 -17.23
C ALA A 156 -31.23 1.16 -18.03
N PRO A 157 -32.25 0.60 -18.69
CA PRO A 157 -33.23 1.38 -19.43
C PRO A 157 -34.00 2.29 -18.47
N SER A 158 -34.14 3.58 -18.85
CA SER A 158 -34.98 4.55 -18.14
C SER A 158 -36.46 4.18 -18.32
N THR A 159 -37.03 3.49 -17.34
CA THR A 159 -38.47 3.23 -17.25
C THR A 159 -39.23 4.48 -16.85
#